data_AF-A0A7V6ST61-F1
#
_entry.id   AF-A0A7V6ST61-F1
#
_cell.length_a   1.000
_cell.length_b   1.000
_cell.length_c   1.000
_cell.angle_alpha   90.00
_cell.angle_beta   90.00
_cell.angle_gamma   90.00
#
_symmetry.space_group_name_H-M   'P 1'
#
loop_
_entity.id
_entity.type
_entity.pdbx_description
1 polymer ?
#
loop_
_entity_poly.entity_id
_entity_poly.type
_entity_poly.pdbx_seq_one_letter_code
_entity_poly.pdbx_strand_id
1 'polypeptide(L)'
;MNRRKILTSALLPGIFGLMGTSFYVLGDTLIVGQALGRAGLASLNLSIPMINVMQGLGLLFGFGGATAMSRAIGREDTKRAKEWAEKTLSWSVVTGIAFLALL
;
A
#
# COMPACT_ATOMS: atom_id res chain seq x y z
N MET A 1 -17.03 25.48 7.74
CA MET A 1 -16.82 24.21 7.00
C MET A 1 -17.26 23.04 7.89
N ASN A 2 -18.27 22.26 7.47
CA ASN A 2 -18.97 21.31 8.35
C ASN A 2 -18.15 20.02 8.53
N ARG A 3 -17.55 19.81 9.72
CA ARG A 3 -16.57 18.73 10.00
C ARG A 3 -17.07 17.33 9.63
N ARG A 4 -18.38 17.07 9.82
CA ARG A 4 -19.03 15.81 9.44
C ARG A 4 -18.94 15.50 7.94
N LYS A 5 -19.01 16.52 7.07
CA LYS A 5 -19.03 16.35 5.61
C LYS A 5 -17.66 15.96 5.04
N ILE A 6 -16.59 16.50 5.63
CA ILE A 6 -15.20 16.12 5.27
C ILE A 6 -14.93 14.69 5.70
N LEU A 7 -15.32 14.37 6.93
CA LEU A 7 -15.13 13.05 7.50
C LEU A 7 -15.85 11.98 6.67
N THR A 8 -17.10 12.19 6.30
CA THR A 8 -17.82 11.23 5.43
C THR A 8 -17.21 11.16 4.03
N SER A 9 -16.81 12.28 3.42
CA SER A 9 -16.21 12.28 2.07
C SER A 9 -14.84 11.60 1.99
N ALA A 10 -14.08 11.57 3.09
CA ALA A 10 -12.78 10.91 3.15
C ALA A 10 -12.90 9.45 3.62
N LEU A 11 -13.81 9.16 4.56
CA LEU A 11 -14.01 7.81 5.09
C LEU A 11 -14.70 6.88 4.10
N LEU A 12 -15.73 7.37 3.37
CA LEU A 12 -16.47 6.52 2.43
C LEU A 12 -15.55 5.91 1.36
N PRO A 13 -14.73 6.68 0.63
CA PRO A 13 -13.77 6.11 -0.33
C PRO A 13 -12.77 5.16 0.32
N GLY A 14 -12.31 5.46 1.54
CA GLY A 14 -11.40 4.57 2.27
C GLY A 14 -12.03 3.21 2.60
N ILE A 15 -13.27 3.20 3.07
CA ILE A 15 -14.02 1.98 3.37
C ILE A 15 -14.25 1.17 2.09
N PHE A 16 -14.72 1.82 1.02
CA PHE A 16 -14.93 1.13 -0.26
C PHE A 16 -13.62 0.61 -0.87
N GLY A 17 -12.50 1.32 -0.71
CA GLY A 17 -11.18 0.86 -1.13
C GLY A 17 -10.71 -0.38 -0.37
N LEU A 18 -10.90 -0.39 0.96
CA LEU A 18 -10.61 -1.55 1.79
C LEU A 18 -11.53 -2.73 1.47
N MET A 19 -12.82 -2.50 1.24
CA MET A 19 -13.76 -3.54 0.78
C MET A 19 -13.35 -4.13 -0.57
N GLY A 20 -12.96 -3.29 -1.53
CA GLY A 20 -12.46 -3.75 -2.84
C GLY A 20 -11.22 -4.63 -2.71
N THR A 21 -10.30 -4.25 -1.81
CA THR A 21 -9.10 -5.05 -1.50
C THR A 21 -9.48 -6.42 -0.93
N SER A 22 -10.45 -6.48 -0.01
CA SER A 22 -10.94 -7.75 0.53
C SER A 22 -11.58 -8.63 -0.54
N PHE A 23 -12.40 -8.06 -1.43
CA PHE A 23 -12.98 -8.81 -2.55
C PHE A 23 -11.92 -9.33 -3.52
N TYR A 24 -10.87 -8.56 -3.76
CA TYR A 24 -9.73 -8.99 -4.56
C TYR A 24 -9.03 -10.21 -3.95
N VAL A 25 -8.70 -10.16 -2.64
CA VAL A 25 -8.05 -11.28 -1.94
C VAL A 25 -8.93 -12.54 -1.92
N LEU A 26 -10.25 -12.38 -1.73
CA LEU A 26 -11.19 -13.50 -1.80
C LEU A 26 -11.26 -14.10 -3.20
N GLY A 27 -11.35 -13.27 -4.24
CA GLY A 27 -11.37 -13.71 -5.63
C GLY A 27 -10.10 -14.46 -6.01
N ASP A 28 -8.93 -13.92 -5.66
CA ASP A 28 -7.63 -14.54 -5.92
C ASP A 28 -7.54 -15.92 -5.26
N THR A 29 -7.89 -16.02 -3.98
CA THR A 29 -7.85 -17.28 -3.22
C THR A 29 -8.85 -18.31 -3.76
N LEU A 30 -10.07 -17.89 -4.16
CA LEU A 30 -11.08 -18.78 -4.73
C LEU A 30 -10.66 -19.33 -6.08
N ILE A 31 -10.12 -18.49 -6.96
CA ILE A 31 -9.65 -18.91 -8.29
C ILE A 31 -8.46 -19.86 -8.15
N VAL A 32 -7.46 -19.52 -7.31
CA VAL A 32 -6.31 -20.39 -7.05
C VAL A 32 -6.76 -21.70 -6.41
N GLY A 33 -7.68 -21.65 -5.46
CA GLY A 33 -8.25 -22.83 -4.80
C GLY A 33 -9.01 -23.75 -5.75
N GLN A 34 -9.77 -23.20 -6.71
CA GLN A 34 -10.49 -23.97 -7.71
C GLN A 34 -9.58 -24.50 -8.82
N ALA A 35 -8.64 -23.69 -9.30
CA ALA A 35 -7.76 -24.04 -10.43
C ALA A 35 -6.64 -25.00 -10.04
N LEU A 36 -6.05 -24.83 -8.86
CA LEU A 36 -4.84 -25.54 -8.42
C LEU A 36 -5.07 -26.37 -7.13
N GLY A 37 -6.26 -26.32 -6.54
CA GLY A 37 -6.62 -27.15 -5.39
C GLY A 37 -5.75 -26.89 -4.16
N ARG A 38 -5.57 -27.96 -3.36
CA ARG A 38 -4.75 -27.91 -2.12
C ARG A 38 -3.29 -27.54 -2.37
N ALA A 39 -2.70 -27.98 -3.49
CA ALA A 39 -1.32 -27.68 -3.83
C ALA A 39 -1.12 -26.20 -4.17
N GLY A 40 -2.08 -25.59 -4.87
CA GLY A 40 -2.10 -24.16 -5.14
C GLY A 40 -2.19 -23.32 -3.86
N LEU A 41 -3.12 -23.67 -2.97
CA LEU A 41 -3.28 -22.97 -1.69
C LEU A 41 -2.08 -23.15 -0.75
N ALA A 42 -1.41 -24.30 -0.79
CA ALA A 42 -0.17 -24.52 -0.03
C ALA A 42 0.96 -23.62 -0.55
N SER A 43 1.13 -23.53 -1.87
CA SER A 43 2.13 -22.66 -2.51
C SER A 43 1.84 -21.18 -2.26
N LEU A 44 0.57 -20.78 -2.28
CA LEU A 44 0.13 -19.44 -1.94
C LEU A 44 0.54 -19.08 -0.51
N ASN A 45 0.20 -19.93 0.47
CA ASN A 45 0.55 -19.68 1.88
C ASN A 45 2.07 -19.62 2.12
N LEU A 46 2.86 -20.42 1.40
CA LEU A 46 4.33 -20.34 1.44
C LEU A 46 4.86 -19.00 0.90
N SER A 47 4.13 -18.36 -0.01
CA SER A 47 4.52 -17.09 -0.63
C SER A 47 4.06 -15.86 0.16
N ILE A 48 3.06 -16.00 1.05
CA ILE A 48 2.52 -14.90 1.88
C ILE A 48 3.59 -14.12 2.65
N PRO A 49 4.61 -14.73 3.30
CA PRO A 49 5.64 -13.97 4.01
C PRO A 49 6.36 -12.96 3.10
N MET A 50 6.63 -13.34 1.86
CA MET A 50 7.29 -12.50 0.87
C MET A 50 6.38 -11.35 0.42
N ILE A 51 5.08 -11.64 0.22
CA ILE A 51 4.05 -10.63 -0.06
C ILE A 51 3.93 -9.63 1.10
N ASN A 52 3.99 -10.10 2.36
CA ASN A 52 3.91 -9.24 3.54
C ASN A 52 5.09 -8.27 3.64
N VAL A 53 6.31 -8.72 3.30
CA VAL A 53 7.48 -7.83 3.23
C VAL A 53 7.27 -6.76 2.16
N MET A 54 6.79 -7.16 0.98
CA MET A 54 6.51 -6.23 -0.12
C MET A 54 5.42 -5.20 0.26
N GLN A 55 4.32 -5.64 0.88
CA GLN A 55 3.30 -4.75 1.41
C GLN A 55 3.86 -3.83 2.51
N GLY A 56 4.68 -4.35 3.42
CA GLY A 56 5.31 -3.57 4.49
C GLY A 56 6.18 -2.43 3.96
N LEU A 57 6.99 -2.71 2.93
CA LEU A 57 7.79 -1.68 2.24
C LEU A 57 6.89 -0.65 1.55
N GLY A 58 5.83 -1.11 0.87
CA GLY A 58 4.84 -0.22 0.25
C GLY A 58 4.18 0.72 1.27
N LEU A 59 3.80 0.19 2.44
CA LEU A 59 3.23 0.98 3.53
C LEU A 59 4.26 1.96 4.13
N LEU A 60 5.52 1.54 4.28
CA LEU A 60 6.60 2.38 4.81
C LEU A 60 6.80 3.62 3.93
N PHE A 61 6.92 3.45 2.61
CA PHE A 61 7.12 4.59 1.71
C PHE A 61 5.81 5.36 1.46
N GLY A 62 4.67 4.66 1.33
CA GLY A 62 3.37 5.28 1.13
C GLY A 62 2.95 6.13 2.33
N PHE A 63 2.70 5.52 3.48
CA PHE A 63 2.26 6.23 4.69
C PHE A 63 3.38 7.01 5.37
N GLY A 64 4.60 6.45 5.44
CA GLY A 64 5.74 7.14 6.04
C GLY A 64 6.16 8.38 5.24
N GLY A 65 6.19 8.29 3.91
CA GLY A 65 6.44 9.43 3.04
C GLY A 65 5.33 10.47 3.07
N ALA A 66 4.06 10.05 3.03
CA ALA A 66 2.93 10.95 3.17
C ALA A 66 2.93 11.69 4.52
N THR A 67 3.34 11.02 5.60
CA THR A 67 3.47 11.64 6.94
C THR A 67 4.60 12.67 6.97
N ALA A 68 5.76 12.36 6.39
CA ALA A 68 6.87 13.31 6.28
C ALA A 68 6.48 14.55 5.45
N MET A 69 5.81 14.34 4.32
CA MET A 69 5.28 15.40 3.45
C MET A 69 4.23 16.25 4.16
N SER A 70 3.25 15.63 4.83
CA SER A 70 2.19 16.31 5.58
C SER A 70 2.76 17.22 6.67
N ARG A 71 3.82 16.79 7.37
CA ARG A 71 4.53 17.63 8.35
C ARG A 71 5.19 18.86 7.72
N ALA A 72 5.76 18.73 6.52
CA ALA A 72 6.37 19.86 5.82
C ALA A 72 5.31 20.85 5.29
N ILE A 73 4.21 20.33 4.72
CA ILE A 73 3.06 21.13 4.28
C ILE A 73 2.45 21.89 5.47
N GLY A 74 2.30 21.24 6.62
CA GLY A 74 1.78 21.88 7.84
C GLY A 74 2.68 22.98 8.42
N ARG A 75 3.94 23.07 7.98
CA ARG A 75 4.87 24.18 8.30
C ARG A 75 4.93 25.24 7.19
N GLU A 76 4.05 25.15 6.19
CA GLU A 76 4.04 25.99 4.98
C GLU A 76 5.34 25.92 4.15
N ASP A 77 6.19 24.91 4.40
CA ASP A 77 7.46 24.70 3.70
C ASP A 77 7.24 23.79 2.47
N THR A 78 6.73 24.39 1.41
CA THR A 78 6.39 23.69 0.15
C THR A 78 7.62 23.13 -0.56
N LYS A 79 8.79 23.75 -0.41
CA LYS A 79 10.05 23.25 -0.96
C LYS A 79 10.44 21.92 -0.31
N ARG A 80 10.46 21.86 1.02
CA ARG A 80 10.73 20.61 1.73
C ARG A 80 9.68 19.54 1.47
N ALA A 81 8.41 19.91 1.34
CA ALA A 81 7.36 18.95 1.00
C ALA A 81 7.64 18.25 -0.34
N LYS A 82 8.07 19.02 -1.35
CA LYS A 82 8.45 18.48 -2.66
C LYS A 82 9.69 17.60 -2.59
N GLU A 83 10.71 18.02 -1.85
CA GLU A 83 11.92 17.20 -1.63
C GLU A 83 11.61 15.85 -0.96
N TRP A 84 10.71 15.84 0.02
CA TRP A 84 10.25 14.60 0.65
C TRP A 84 9.48 13.72 -0.33
N ALA A 85 8.63 14.30 -1.17
CA ALA A 85 7.91 13.56 -2.22
C ALA A 85 8.88 12.86 -3.17
N GLU A 86 9.85 13.60 -3.71
CA GLU A 86 10.84 13.11 -4.67
C GLU A 86 11.74 12.03 -4.04
N LYS A 87 12.23 12.27 -2.81
CA LYS A 87 13.05 11.29 -2.09
C LYS A 87 12.28 10.01 -1.79
N THR A 88 11.07 10.10 -1.24
CA THR A 88 10.25 8.92 -0.95
C THR A 88 9.96 8.12 -2.22
N LEU A 89 9.63 8.79 -3.33
CA LEU A 89 9.38 8.12 -4.60
C LEU A 89 10.63 7.41 -5.12
N SER A 90 11.78 8.09 -5.11
CA SER A 90 13.05 7.51 -5.54
C SER A 90 13.44 6.31 -4.69
N TRP A 91 13.31 6.40 -3.36
CA TRP A 91 13.62 5.30 -2.45
C TRP A 91 12.65 4.12 -2.63
N SER A 92 11.36 4.38 -2.83
CA SER A 92 10.37 3.34 -3.11
C SER A 92 10.74 2.55 -4.37
N VAL A 93 11.11 3.24 -5.46
CA VAL A 93 11.52 2.59 -6.71
C VAL A 93 12.81 1.77 -6.52
N VAL A 94 13.81 2.33 -5.84
CA VAL A 94 15.07 1.60 -5.55
C VAL A 94 14.80 0.33 -4.74
N THR A 95 13.98 0.41 -3.70
CA THR A 95 13.62 -0.77 -2.90
C THR A 95 12.81 -1.80 -3.69
N GLY A 96 11.92 -1.35 -4.58
CA GLY A 96 11.17 -2.25 -5.46
C GLY A 96 12.07 -2.99 -6.45
N ILE A 97 13.01 -2.30 -7.08
CA ILE A 97 14.00 -2.91 -7.99
C ILE A 97 14.91 -3.87 -7.22
N ALA A 98 15.37 -3.49 -6.03
CA ALA A 98 16.20 -4.35 -5.19
C ALA A 98 15.46 -5.62 -4.78
N PHE A 99 14.17 -5.53 -4.47
CA PHE A 99 13.34 -6.68 -4.13
C PHE A 99 13.11 -7.60 -5.34
N LEU A 100 12.86 -7.02 -6.53
CA LEU A 100 12.76 -7.79 -7.78
C LEU A 100 14.06 -8.51 -8.14
N ALA A 101 15.22 -7.90 -7.87
CA ALA A 101 16.51 -8.52 -8.13
C ALA A 101 16.86 -9.64 -7.14
N LEU A 102 16.24 -9.65 -5.96
CA LEU A 102 16.42 -10.68 -4.93
C LEU A 102 15.59 -11.94 -5.21
N LEU A 103 14.52 -11.80 -5.99
CA LEU A 103 13.49 -12.81 -6.25
C LEU A 103 13.80 -13.62 -7.51
#